data_AF-A0A7F5RII6-F1
#
_entry.id   AF-A0A7F5RII6-F1
#
_cell.length_a   1.000
_cell.length_b   1.000
_cell.length_c   1.000
_cell.angle_alpha   90.00
_cell.angle_beta   90.00
_cell.angle_gamma   90.00
#
_symmetry.space_group_name_H-M   'P 1'
#
loop_
_entity.id
_entity.type
_entity.pdbx_description
1 polymer ?
#
loop_
_entity_poly.entity_id
_entity_poly.type
_entity_poly.pdbx_seq_one_letter_code
_entity_poly.pdbx_strand_id
1 'polypeptide(L)'
;GDPIPHVNYTETENKTWKSVFNTVLELMPKHACIEYRRVFKLLQEEDIFVPDRIPQLEEMSQFLQRQTGFTLRPAAGLLTARDFLASLAFRIFQSTQYVRHVNSPFHTPEP
;
A
#
# COMPACT_ATOMS: atom_id res chain seq x y z
N GLY A 1 -19.86 2.63 2.90
CA GLY A 1 -19.08 3.60 3.69
C GLY A 1 -18.76 4.77 2.80
N ASP A 2 -18.20 5.84 3.37
CA ASP A 2 -17.73 6.98 2.59
C ASP A 2 -16.53 6.57 1.73
N PRO A 3 -16.35 7.17 0.53
CA PRO A 3 -15.18 6.93 -0.30
C PRO A 3 -13.90 7.37 0.43
N ILE A 4 -12.80 6.66 0.19
CA ILE A 4 -11.52 7.01 0.80
C ILE A 4 -11.01 8.35 0.23
N PRO A 5 -10.60 9.32 1.08
CA PRO A 5 -10.10 10.60 0.60
C PRO A 5 -8.89 10.45 -0.32
N HIS A 6 -8.92 11.20 -1.42
CA HIS A 6 -7.79 11.32 -2.33
C HIS A 6 -6.66 12.14 -1.70
N VAL A 7 -5.42 11.68 -1.86
CA VAL A 7 -4.23 12.37 -1.35
C VAL A 7 -3.41 12.91 -2.51
N ASN A 8 -3.11 14.21 -2.48
CA ASN A 8 -2.25 14.86 -3.45
C ASN A 8 -0.79 14.75 -2.99
N TYR A 9 -0.16 13.61 -3.32
CA TYR A 9 1.24 13.37 -3.00
C TYR A 9 2.17 14.34 -3.73
N THR A 10 3.13 14.89 -3.00
CA THR A 10 4.16 15.78 -3.52
C THR A 10 5.14 15.03 -4.43
N GLU A 11 5.90 15.78 -5.22
CA GLU A 11 6.97 15.19 -6.05
C GLU A 11 8.02 14.45 -5.20
N THR A 12 8.35 15.00 -4.02
CA THR A 12 9.30 14.40 -3.07
C THR A 12 8.80 13.05 -2.54
N GLU A 13 7.51 12.94 -2.25
CA GLU A 13 6.88 11.69 -1.81
C GLU A 13 6.87 10.65 -2.94
N ASN A 14 6.50 11.06 -4.16
CA ASN A 14 6.55 10.16 -5.32
C ASN A 14 7.99 9.69 -5.64
N LYS A 15 9.01 10.55 -5.46
CA LYS A 15 10.44 10.13 -5.57
C LYS A 15 10.84 9.12 -4.49
N THR A 16 10.35 9.31 -3.27
CA THR A 16 10.58 8.37 -2.16
C THR A 16 9.97 7.01 -2.48
N TRP A 17 8.72 7.00 -2.95
CA TRP A 17 8.03 5.81 -3.44
C TRP A 17 8.79 5.11 -4.57
N LYS A 18 9.19 5.84 -5.61
CA LYS A 18 9.94 5.31 -6.76
C LYS A 18 11.21 4.57 -6.33
N SER A 19 11.93 5.14 -5.37
CA SER A 19 13.16 4.55 -4.84
C SER A 19 12.89 3.21 -4.16
N VAL A 20 11.87 3.14 -3.29
CA VAL A 20 11.47 1.89 -2.61
C VAL A 20 10.93 0.87 -3.60
N PHE A 21 10.07 1.30 -4.51
CA PHE A 21 9.42 0.45 -5.51
C PHE A 21 10.44 -0.27 -6.39
N ASN A 22 11.45 0.44 -6.90
CA ASN A 22 12.50 -0.15 -7.73
C ASN A 22 13.34 -1.19 -6.97
N THR A 23 13.72 -0.89 -5.72
CA THR A 23 14.45 -1.84 -4.88
C THR A 23 13.63 -3.10 -4.60
N VAL A 24 12.32 -2.95 -4.32
CA VAL A 24 11.42 -4.09 -4.13
C VAL A 24 11.34 -4.92 -5.40
N LEU A 25 11.16 -4.29 -6.57
CA LEU A 25 11.13 -4.97 -7.87
C LEU A 25 12.40 -5.78 -8.14
N GLU A 26 13.58 -5.23 -7.85
CA GLU A 26 14.86 -5.91 -8.05
C GLU A 26 15.01 -7.15 -7.16
N LEU A 27 14.59 -7.06 -5.89
CA LEU A 27 14.74 -8.13 -4.90
C LEU A 27 13.66 -9.20 -5.00
N MET A 28 12.49 -8.86 -5.55
CA MET A 28 11.31 -9.70 -5.56
C MET A 28 11.52 -11.10 -6.17
N PRO A 29 12.21 -11.28 -7.33
CA PRO A 29 12.38 -12.61 -7.93
C PRO A 29 13.13 -13.60 -7.02
N LYS A 30 14.04 -13.11 -6.19
CA LYS A 30 14.89 -13.90 -5.30
C LYS A 30 14.25 -14.16 -3.94
N HIS A 31 13.42 -13.23 -3.46
CA HIS A 31 12.99 -13.22 -2.05
C HIS A 31 11.47 -13.37 -1.84
N ALA A 32 10.64 -13.04 -2.83
CA ALA A 32 9.19 -13.07 -2.66
C ALA A 32 8.57 -14.42 -3.07
N CYS A 33 7.52 -14.83 -2.36
CA CYS A 33 6.75 -16.02 -2.70
C CYS A 33 5.96 -15.84 -4.00
N ILE A 34 5.46 -16.95 -4.55
CA ILE A 34 4.76 -16.95 -5.84
C ILE A 34 3.48 -16.13 -5.81
N GLU A 35 2.73 -16.14 -4.70
CA GLU A 35 1.50 -15.37 -4.52
C GLU A 35 1.77 -13.88 -4.58
N TYR A 36 2.81 -13.41 -3.87
CA TYR A 36 3.20 -12.00 -3.87
C TYR A 36 3.55 -11.54 -5.29
N ARG A 37 4.42 -12.28 -6.00
CA ARG A 37 4.81 -11.94 -7.38
C ARG A 37 3.61 -11.91 -8.33
N ARG A 38 2.70 -12.88 -8.19
CA ARG A 38 1.49 -12.97 -9.03
C ARG A 38 0.60 -11.75 -8.82
N VAL A 39 0.29 -11.39 -7.58
CA VAL A 39 -0.58 -10.26 -7.27
C VAL A 39 0.09 -8.93 -7.60
N PHE A 40 1.40 -8.80 -7.35
CA PHE A 40 2.16 -7.62 -7.74
C PHE A 40 2.07 -7.38 -9.24
N LYS A 41 2.23 -8.42 -10.07
CA LYS A 41 2.07 -8.32 -11.53
C LYS A 41 0.67 -7.84 -11.92
N LEU A 42 -0.39 -8.38 -11.31
CA LEU A 42 -1.77 -7.94 -11.56
C LEU A 42 -1.97 -6.46 -11.20
N LEU A 43 -1.40 -6.00 -10.10
CA LEU A 43 -1.45 -4.60 -9.69
C LEU A 43 -0.74 -3.67 -10.69
N GLN A 44 0.34 -4.14 -11.33
CA GLN A 44 1.01 -3.40 -12.40
C GLN A 44 0.18 -3.40 -13.69
N GLU A 45 -0.44 -4.53 -14.04
CA GLU A 45 -1.32 -4.65 -15.22
C GLU A 45 -2.57 -3.77 -15.12
N GLU A 46 -3.06 -3.51 -13.90
CA GLU A 46 -4.17 -2.58 -13.62
C GLU A 46 -3.72 -1.11 -13.42
N ASP A 47 -2.43 -0.78 -13.67
CA ASP A 47 -1.85 0.58 -13.51
C ASP A 47 -1.95 1.16 -12.07
N ILE A 48 -2.15 0.28 -11.08
CA ILE A 48 -2.21 0.65 -9.67
C ILE A 48 -0.79 0.78 -9.11
N PHE A 49 0.06 -0.20 -9.40
CA PHE A 49 1.47 -0.21 -8.97
C PHE A 49 2.38 0.26 -10.09
N VAL A 50 2.73 1.55 -10.05
CA VAL A 50 3.66 2.19 -10.99
C VAL A 50 4.78 2.90 -10.23
N PRO A 51 5.99 3.03 -10.81
CA PRO A 51 7.11 3.66 -10.11
C PRO A 51 6.93 5.17 -9.89
N ASP A 52 6.18 5.85 -10.76
CA ASP A 52 6.13 7.33 -10.78
C ASP A 52 4.97 7.95 -9.99
N ARG A 53 4.07 7.11 -9.45
CA ARG A 53 2.88 7.57 -8.72
C ARG A 53 2.55 6.61 -7.58
N ILE A 54 2.33 7.16 -6.39
CA ILE A 54 1.80 6.41 -5.25
C ILE A 54 0.34 6.02 -5.52
N PRO A 55 -0.05 4.74 -5.35
CA PRO A 55 -1.43 4.31 -5.54
C PRO A 55 -2.38 5.02 -4.57
N GLN A 56 -3.57 5.38 -5.05
CA GLN A 56 -4.60 5.87 -4.15
C GLN A 56 -5.18 4.70 -3.35
N LEU A 57 -5.49 4.94 -2.08
CA LEU A 57 -5.98 3.88 -1.21
C LEU A 57 -7.37 3.36 -1.65
N GLU A 58 -8.18 4.22 -2.29
CA GLU A 58 -9.45 3.83 -2.91
C GLU A 58 -9.24 2.83 -4.06
N GLU A 59 -8.27 3.05 -4.95
CA GLU A 59 -7.94 2.15 -6.06
C GLU A 59 -7.52 0.77 -5.53
N MET A 60 -6.66 0.76 -4.50
CA MET A 60 -6.23 -0.46 -3.82
C MET A 60 -7.39 -1.17 -3.11
N SER A 61 -8.28 -0.42 -2.45
CA SER A 61 -9.45 -0.98 -1.75
C SER A 61 -10.39 -1.68 -2.74
N GLN A 62 -10.68 -1.05 -3.87
CA GLN A 62 -11.52 -1.62 -4.92
C GLN A 62 -10.90 -2.88 -5.54
N PHE A 63 -9.58 -2.87 -5.78
CA PHE A 63 -8.86 -4.06 -6.25
C PHE A 63 -8.99 -5.22 -5.25
N LEU A 64 -8.69 -5.00 -3.97
CA LEU A 64 -8.78 -6.03 -2.94
C LEU A 64 -10.21 -6.56 -2.76
N GLN A 65 -11.21 -5.69 -2.90
CA GLN A 65 -12.61 -6.07 -2.77
C GLN A 65 -13.01 -7.02 -3.90
N ARG A 66 -12.62 -6.71 -5.14
CA ARG A 66 -12.87 -7.58 -6.30
C ARG A 66 -12.15 -8.93 -6.17
N GLN A 67 -10.92 -8.94 -5.68
CA GLN A 67 -10.07 -10.15 -5.66
C GLN A 67 -10.38 -11.07 -4.46
N THR A 68 -10.72 -10.51 -3.30
CA THR A 68 -10.77 -11.28 -2.03
C THR A 68 -11.89 -10.85 -1.08
N GLY A 69 -12.61 -9.77 -1.40
CA GLY A 69 -13.57 -9.15 -0.49
C GLY A 69 -12.94 -8.35 0.65
N PHE A 70 -11.61 -8.14 0.65
CA PHE A 70 -10.97 -7.20 1.57
C PHE A 70 -11.17 -5.76 1.14
N THR A 71 -11.32 -4.85 2.09
CA THR A 71 -11.34 -3.41 1.84
C THR A 71 -10.33 -2.70 2.73
N LEU A 72 -9.95 -1.49 2.33
CA LEU A 72 -9.02 -0.65 3.09
C LEU A 72 -9.79 0.42 3.85
N ARG A 73 -9.30 0.76 5.04
CA ARG A 73 -9.78 1.90 5.82
C ARG A 73 -8.59 2.79 6.20
N PRO A 74 -8.69 4.12 5.99
CA PRO A 74 -7.65 5.05 6.40
C PRO A 74 -7.47 5.02 7.92
N ALA A 75 -6.22 4.82 8.34
CA ALA A 75 -5.80 4.92 9.73
C ALA A 75 -4.91 6.16 9.91
N ALA A 76 -5.14 6.92 10.98
CA ALA A 76 -4.33 8.09 11.32
C ALA A 76 -2.93 7.71 11.86
N GLY A 77 -2.69 6.43 12.17
CA GLY A 77 -1.45 5.94 12.77
C GLY A 77 -1.63 4.54 13.33
N LEU A 78 -0.81 4.19 14.33
CA LEU A 78 -0.81 2.87 14.94
C LEU A 78 -2.11 2.62 15.73
N LEU A 79 -2.85 1.55 15.37
CA LEU A 79 -4.00 1.08 16.13
C LEU A 79 -3.56 0.16 17.29
N THR A 80 -4.44 0.00 18.29
CA THR A 80 -4.29 -1.08 19.25
C THR A 80 -4.40 -2.43 18.54
N ALA A 81 -3.71 -3.45 19.06
CA ALA A 81 -3.79 -4.81 18.52
C ALA A 81 -5.24 -5.33 18.48
N ARG A 82 -6.05 -4.99 19.49
CA ARG A 82 -7.47 -5.35 19.57
C ARG A 82 -8.26 -4.79 18.39
N ASP A 83 -8.13 -3.48 18.13
CA ASP A 83 -8.93 -2.81 17.10
C ASP A 83 -8.49 -3.20 15.69
N PHE A 84 -7.18 -3.41 15.50
CA PHE A 84 -6.65 -3.93 14.24
C PHE A 84 -7.18 -5.34 13.95
N LEU A 85 -7.06 -6.26 14.91
CA LEU A 85 -7.58 -7.63 14.74
C LEU A 85 -9.10 -7.68 14.60
N ALA A 86 -9.84 -6.80 15.30
CA ALA A 86 -11.28 -6.67 15.14
C ALA A 86 -11.66 -6.24 13.71
N SER A 87 -10.88 -5.35 13.09
CA SER A 87 -11.09 -4.93 11.69
C SER A 87 -10.89 -6.09 10.72
N LEU A 88 -9.88 -6.94 10.95
CA LEU A 88 -9.61 -8.10 10.11
C LEU A 88 -10.74 -9.13 10.11
N ALA A 89 -11.50 -9.24 11.20
CA ALA A 89 -12.68 -10.12 11.27
C ALA A 89 -13.75 -9.77 10.21
N PHE A 90 -13.77 -8.51 9.76
CA PHE A 90 -14.64 -8.01 8.71
C PHE A 90 -13.94 -7.86 7.36
N ARG A 91 -12.74 -8.44 7.19
CA ARG A 91 -11.86 -8.25 6.03
C ARG A 91 -11.54 -6.78 5.76
N ILE A 92 -11.44 -5.97 6.82
CA ILE A 92 -11.03 -4.57 6.72
C ILE A 92 -9.58 -4.46 7.17
N PHE A 93 -8.71 -4.00 6.29
CA PHE A 93 -7.32 -3.70 6.61
C PHE A 93 -7.16 -2.19 6.85
N GLN A 94 -6.64 -1.83 8.01
CA GLN A 94 -6.39 -0.44 8.40
C GLN A 94 -5.04 -0.01 7.81
N SER A 95 -5.03 1.01 6.94
CA SER A 95 -3.84 1.45 6.21
C SER A 95 -3.57 2.92 6.44
N THR A 96 -2.31 3.27 6.70
CA THR A 96 -1.82 4.65 6.72
C THR A 96 -1.73 5.21 5.30
N GLN A 97 -1.76 6.54 5.15
CA GLN A 97 -1.64 7.23 3.87
C GLN A 97 -0.45 8.19 3.80
N TYR A 98 0.24 8.44 4.91
CA TYR A 98 1.44 9.28 4.92
C TYR A 98 2.65 8.53 4.38
N VAL A 99 3.63 9.27 3.86
CA VAL A 99 4.85 8.70 3.28
C VAL A 99 6.02 8.94 4.23
N ARG A 100 6.88 7.92 4.37
CA ARG A 100 8.11 8.00 5.16
C ARG A 100 9.03 9.13 4.68
N HIS A 101 9.91 9.56 5.57
CA HIS A 101 10.82 10.68 5.29
C HIS A 101 11.81 10.37 4.15
N VAL A 102 11.96 11.30 3.21
CA VAL A 102 12.80 11.17 2.00
C VAL A 102 14.28 10.86 2.28
N ASN A 103 14.82 11.33 3.42
CA ASN A 103 16.22 11.07 3.80
C ASN A 103 16.46 9.62 4.27
N SER A 104 15.39 8.87 4.56
CA SER A 104 15.48 7.46 4.99
C SER A 104 14.44 6.62 4.23
N PRO A 105 14.54 6.53 2.90
CA PRO A 105 13.53 5.85 2.09
C PRO A 105 13.51 4.33 2.38
N PHE A 106 14.66 3.75 2.71
CA PHE A 106 14.82 2.30 2.92
C PHE A 106 14.59 1.85 4.37
N HIS A 107 14.29 2.76 5.31
CA HIS A 107 14.02 2.42 6.70
C HIS A 107 13.03 3.41 7.34
N THR A 108 11.97 2.90 7.96
CA THR A 108 10.97 3.69 8.70
C THR A 108 10.63 3.00 10.03
N PRO A 109 10.54 3.74 11.15
CA PRO A 109 10.10 3.19 12.43
C PRO A 109 8.57 3.00 12.51
N GLU A 110 7.82 3.69 11.66
CA GLU A 110 6.36 3.68 11.62
C GLU A 110 5.85 3.02 10.32
N PRO A 111 4.70 2.32 10.37
CA PRO A 111 4.13 1.57 9.24
C PRO A 111 3.51 2.47 8.15
#